data_AF-A0A0C1R4G9-F1
#
_entry.id   AF-A0A0C1R4G9-F1
#
_cell.length_a   1.000
_cell.length_b   1.000
_cell.length_c   1.000
_cell.angle_alpha   90.00
_cell.angle_beta   90.00
_cell.angle_gamma   90.00
#
_symmetry.space_group_name_H-M   'P 1'
#
loop_
_entity.id
_entity.type
_entity.pdbx_description
1 polymer ?
#
loop_
_entity_poly.entity_id
_entity_poly.type
_entity_poly.pdbx_seq_one_letter_code
_entity_poly.pdbx_strand_id
1 'polypeptide(L)' 'MEKFKKVAIVGGTHGNEFTGIYLIKKFEKFPQLVTKSSFETLTVLSNPEAFQVCRRYVDKDLNRCFLKEVLNSS' A
#
# COMPACT_ATOMS: atom_id res chain seq x y z
N MET A 1 -24.51 -10.10 -8.08
CA MET A 1 -23.33 -9.91 -7.22
C MET A 1 -22.38 -9.00 -7.96
N GLU A 2 -22.05 -7.82 -7.42
CA GLU A 2 -21.10 -6.92 -8.08
C GLU A 2 -19.71 -7.57 -8.13
N LYS A 3 -19.09 -7.51 -9.31
CA LYS A 3 -17.73 -8.03 -9.53
C LYS A 3 -16.76 -6.85 -9.51
N PHE A 4 -15.85 -6.83 -8.55
CA PHE A 4 -14.72 -5.91 -8.54
C PHE A 4 -13.81 -6.21 -9.74
N LYS A 5 -13.36 -5.17 -10.45
CA LYS A 5 -12.43 -5.33 -11.59
C LYS A 5 -10.97 -5.28 -11.16
N LYS A 6 -10.65 -4.46 -10.16
CA LYS A 6 -9.31 -4.23 -9.64
C LYS A 6 -9.31 -4.17 -8.11
N VAL A 7 -8.32 -4.78 -7.48
CA VAL A 7 -8.12 -4.79 -6.03
C VAL A 7 -6.67 -4.41 -5.73
N ALA A 8 -6.46 -3.49 -4.80
CA ALA A 8 -5.12 -3.11 -4.35
C ALA A 8 -4.79 -3.71 -2.98
N ILE A 9 -3.61 -4.29 -2.85
CA ILE A 9 -2.98 -4.65 -1.59
C ILE A 9 -1.92 -3.59 -1.32
N VAL A 10 -2.13 -2.81 -0.26
CA VAL A 10 -1.25 -1.71 0.12
C VAL A 10 -0.53 -2.08 1.41
N GLY A 11 0.80 -2.06 1.39
CA GLY A 11 1.65 -2.34 2.54
C GLY A 11 2.62 -1.20 2.80
N GLY A 12 3.08 -1.09 4.05
CA GLY A 12 4.05 -0.05 4.42
C GLY A 12 3.48 1.35 4.48
N THR A 13 2.20 1.52 4.82
CA THR A 13 1.62 2.84 5.08
C THR A 13 2.34 3.52 6.24
N HIS A 14 2.72 2.74 7.25
CA HIS A 14 3.72 3.13 8.23
C HIS A 14 5.04 2.41 7.95
N GLY A 15 6.14 3.15 7.88
CA GLY A 15 7.44 2.62 7.45
C GLY A 15 8.08 1.63 8.44
N ASN A 16 7.63 1.59 9.69
CA ASN A 16 8.12 0.68 10.72
C ASN A 16 7.23 -0.57 10.94
N GLU A 17 6.17 -0.75 10.12
CA GLU A 17 5.30 -1.94 10.15
C GLU A 17 5.74 -2.96 9.09
N PHE A 18 6.77 -3.73 9.42
CA PHE A 18 7.51 -4.55 8.45
C PHE A 18 6.71 -5.64 7.75
N THR A 19 5.71 -6.25 8.40
CA THR A 19 4.95 -7.37 7.82
C THR A 19 4.32 -6.99 6.48
N GLY A 20 3.65 -5.84 6.41
CA GLY A 20 3.03 -5.36 5.18
C GLY A 20 4.06 -5.11 4.08
N ILE A 21 5.19 -4.50 4.42
CA ILE A 21 6.28 -4.16 3.49
C ILE A 21 6.87 -5.43 2.86
N TYR A 22 7.19 -6.43 3.68
CA TYR A 22 7.76 -7.68 3.19
C TYR A 22 6.73 -8.53 2.44
N LEU A 23 5.44 -8.45 2.77
CA LEU A 23 4.38 -9.06 1.97
C LEU A 23 4.30 -8.43 0.57
N ILE A 24 4.36 -7.10 0.45
CA ILE A 24 4.41 -6.43 -0.86
C ILE A 24 5.61 -6.90 -1.67
N LYS A 25 6.82 -6.87 -1.09
CA LYS A 25 8.04 -7.36 -1.76
C LYS A 25 7.92 -8.84 -2.17
N LYS A 26 7.28 -9.67 -1.35
CA LYS A 26 7.03 -11.08 -1.67
C LYS A 26 6.06 -11.21 -2.84
N PHE A 27 4.99 -10.44 -2.86
CA PHE A 27 4.00 -10.49 -3.93
C PHE A 27 4.52 -9.91 -5.25
N GLU A 28 5.39 -8.90 -5.22
CA GLU A 28 6.10 -8.41 -6.41
C GLU A 28 7.00 -9.49 -7.00
N LYS A 29 7.71 -10.25 -6.14
CA LYS A 29 8.56 -11.37 -6.57
C LYS A 29 7.75 -12.61 -7.01
N PHE A 30 6.58 -12.82 -6.42
CA PHE A 30 5.73 -14.00 -6.61
C PHE A 30 4.27 -13.60 -6.83
N PRO A 31 3.94 -12.94 -7.97
CA PRO A 31 2.61 -12.37 -8.22
C PRO A 31 1.50 -13.42 -8.22
N GLN A 32 1.81 -14.66 -8.60
CA GLN A 32 0.86 -15.78 -8.61
C GLN A 32 0.22 -16.08 -7.24
N LEU A 33 0.85 -15.65 -6.13
CA LEU A 33 0.28 -15.82 -4.79
C LEU A 33 -0.97 -14.95 -4.58
N VAL A 34 -1.10 -13.87 -5.33
CA VAL A 34 -2.19 -12.89 -5.20
C VAL A 34 -3.00 -12.70 -6.48
N THR A 35 -2.54 -13.21 -7.63
CA THR A 35 -3.32 -13.24 -8.87
C THR A 35 -4.64 -14.01 -8.69
N LYS A 36 -5.74 -13.44 -9.18
CA LYS A 36 -7.06 -14.06 -9.23
C LYS A 36 -7.60 -14.03 -10.65
N SER A 37 -8.38 -15.05 -11.02
CA SER A 37 -8.98 -15.13 -12.36
C SER A 37 -10.12 -14.14 -12.58
N SER A 38 -10.73 -13.64 -11.49
CA SER A 38 -11.90 -12.78 -11.54
C SER A 38 -11.60 -11.28 -11.50
N PHE A 39 -10.40 -10.87 -11.09
CA PHE A 39 -10.00 -9.46 -10.98
C PHE A 39 -8.49 -9.27 -11.02
N GLU A 40 -8.06 -8.08 -11.43
CA GLU A 40 -6.67 -7.65 -11.38
C GLU A 40 -6.26 -7.31 -9.94
N THR A 41 -5.10 -7.81 -9.50
CA THR A 41 -4.53 -7.45 -8.20
C THR A 41 -3.32 -6.53 -8.38
N LEU A 42 -3.32 -5.40 -7.69
CA LEU A 42 -2.24 -4.42 -7.64
C LEU A 42 -1.56 -4.49 -6.28
N THR A 43 -0.24 -4.44 -6.24
CA THR A 43 0.55 -4.37 -4.99
C THR A 43 1.25 -3.03 -4.90
N VAL A 44 1.15 -2.36 -3.76
CA VAL A 44 1.71 -1.00 -3.58
C VAL A 44 2.45 -0.90 -2.26
N LEU A 45 3.72 -0.47 -2.34
CA LEU A 45 4.46 0.02 -1.19
C LEU A 45 4.16 1.52 -1.02
N SER A 46 3.37 1.89 0.00
CA SER A 46 2.78 3.23 0.08
C SER A 46 3.68 4.31 0.69
N ASN A 47 4.59 3.98 1.61
CA ASN A 47 5.49 4.95 2.24
C ASN A 47 6.96 4.49 2.20
N PRO A 48 7.60 4.46 1.01
CA PRO A 48 8.97 3.97 0.86
C PRO A 48 9.99 4.80 1.64
N GLU A 49 9.81 6.12 1.74
CA GLU A 49 10.72 7.00 2.48
C GLU A 49 10.68 6.74 3.99
N ALA A 50 9.49 6.61 4.58
CA ALA A 50 9.37 6.27 6.00
C ALA A 50 9.99 4.90 6.32
N PHE A 51 9.88 3.94 5.39
CA PHE A 51 10.54 2.64 5.52
C PHE A 51 12.06 2.76 5.48
N GLN A 52 12.62 3.56 4.56
CA GLN A 52 14.06 3.78 4.45
C GLN A 52 14.66 4.32 5.75
N VAL A 53 13.94 5.21 6.45
CA VAL A 53 14.39 5.76 7.74
C VAL A 53 13.89 4.97 8.96
N CYS A 54 13.23 3.83 8.76
CA CYS A 54 12.68 2.98 9.82
C CYS A 54 11.76 3.73 10.81
N ARG A 55 10.91 4.62 10.30
CA ARG A 55 9.96 5.42 11.10
C ARG A 55 8.52 5.17 10.65
N ARG A 56 7.58 5.54 11.52
CA ARG A 56 6.14 5.49 11.20
C ARG A 56 5.82 6.38 9.98
N TYR A 57 6.36 7.59 9.94
CA TYR A 57 6.23 8.55 8.83
C TYR A 57 7.45 9.49 8.80
N VAL A 58 7.60 10.26 7.72
CA VAL A 58 8.61 11.33 7.59
C VAL A 58 8.07 12.64 8.17
N ASP A 59 7.08 13.26 7.51
CA ASP A 59 6.52 14.56 7.95
C ASP A 59 5.18 14.41 8.69
N LYS A 60 4.24 13.68 8.09
CA LYS A 60 2.88 13.47 8.60
C LYS A 60 2.47 12.01 8.43
N ASP A 61 1.58 11.56 9.31
CA ASP A 61 1.01 10.21 9.20
C ASP A 61 0.21 10.08 7.88
N LEU A 62 0.74 9.29 6.95
CA LEU A 62 0.15 9.06 5.63
C LEU A 62 -1.31 8.56 5.74
N ASN A 63 -1.62 7.77 6.77
CA ASN A 63 -2.96 7.25 7.04
C ASN A 63 -3.92 8.32 7.61
N ARG A 64 -3.53 9.60 7.60
CA ARG A 64 -4.36 10.77 7.93
C ARG A 64 -4.40 11.81 6.80
N CYS A 65 -3.73 11.55 5.68
CA CYS A 65 -3.59 12.49 4.57
C CYS A 65 -4.61 12.31 3.44
N PHE A 66 -5.58 11.40 3.58
CA PHE A 66 -6.59 11.10 2.53
C PHE A 66 -7.97 11.70 2.82
N LEU A 67 -8.05 12.69 3.71
CA LEU A 67 -9.26 13.50 3.85
C LEU A 67 -9.46 14.35 2.60
N LYS A 68 -10.71 14.59 2.20
CA LYS A 68 -11.03 15.33 0.96
C LYS A 68 -10.42 16.72 0.98
N GLU A 69 -10.41 17.37 2.13
CA GLU A 69 -9.85 18.70 2.34
C GLU A 69 -8.33 18.69 2.09
N VAL A 70 -7.63 17.66 2.56
CA VAL A 70 -6.19 17.50 2.35
C VAL A 70 -5.89 17.21 0.88
N LEU A 71 -6.66 16.32 0.25
CA LEU A 71 -6.47 15.97 -1.17
C LEU A 71 -6.80 17.13 -2.13
N ASN A 72 -7.78 17.97 -1.77
CA ASN A 72 -8.21 19.12 -2.57
C ASN A 72 -7.41 20.40 -2.26
N SER A 73 -6.52 20.39 -1.26
CA SER A 73 -5.71 21.56 -0.86
C SER A 73 -4.48 21.79 -1.74
N SER A 74 -4.50 21.28 -2.98
CA SER A 74 -3.42 21.42 -3.97
C SER A 74 -3.59 22.67 -4.82
#